data_AF-A0A242BYW0-F1
#
_entry.id   AF-A0A242BYW0-F1
#
_cell.length_a   1.000
_cell.length_b   1.000
_cell.length_c   1.000
_cell.angle_alpha   90.00
_cell.angle_beta   90.00
_cell.angle_gamma   90.00
#
_symmetry.space_group_name_H-M   'P 1'
#
loop_
_entity.id
_entity.type
_entity.pdbx_description
1 polymer ?
#
loop_
_entity_poly.entity_id
_entity_poly.type
_entity_poly.pdbx_seq_one_letter_code
_entity_poly.pdbx_strand_id
1 'polypeptide(L)'
;MMFLHTNRRCYNSYHVPFETLAYASWPPTYVTCDCGELAKHIVHFKRLSCGAPHVQNTFVWKCPHCGACYRQVKGTFDFEPMDREEG
;
A
#
# COMPACT_ATOMS: atom_id res chain seq x y z
N MET A 1 -1.54 -25.44 0.25
CA MET A 1 -0.89 -24.12 0.16
C MET A 1 -1.97 -23.09 0.42
N MET A 2 -1.90 -22.33 1.52
CA MET A 2 -2.89 -21.27 1.79
C MET A 2 -2.60 -20.15 0.79
N PHE A 3 -3.40 -20.05 -0.26
CA PHE A 3 -3.41 -18.88 -1.12
C PHE A 3 -3.87 -17.72 -0.24
N LEU A 4 -2.96 -16.80 0.06
CA LEU A 4 -3.32 -15.58 0.76
C LEU A 4 -3.89 -14.64 -0.31
N HIS A 5 -5.20 -14.44 -0.27
CA HIS A 5 -5.89 -13.59 -1.22
C HIS A 5 -5.89 -12.14 -0.74
N THR A 6 -5.78 -11.22 -1.68
CA THR A 6 -6.02 -9.78 -1.49
C THR A 6 -7.24 -9.40 -2.33
N ASN A 7 -8.07 -8.49 -1.83
CA ASN A 7 -9.19 -7.93 -2.61
C ASN A 7 -8.77 -6.96 -3.74
N ARG A 8 -7.48 -6.64 -3.86
CA ARG A 8 -6.90 -5.76 -4.89
C ARG A 8 -5.56 -6.31 -5.39
N ARG A 9 -5.24 -6.10 -6.67
CA ARG A 9 -3.97 -6.57 -7.23
C ARG A 9 -2.81 -5.70 -6.74
N CYS A 10 -1.75 -6.36 -6.28
CA CYS A 10 -0.59 -5.75 -5.64
C CYS A 10 0.64 -5.75 -6.56
N TYR A 11 1.48 -4.72 -6.46
CA TYR A 11 2.69 -4.57 -7.27
C TYR A 11 3.87 -4.08 -6.44
N ASN A 12 5.07 -4.53 -6.82
CA ASN A 12 6.32 -4.04 -6.24
C ASN A 12 6.76 -2.71 -6.88
N SER A 13 7.91 -2.18 -6.48
CA SER A 13 8.46 -0.93 -7.01
C SER A 13 8.77 -0.96 -8.52
N TYR A 14 8.87 -2.15 -9.11
CA TYR A 14 9.09 -2.36 -10.54
C TYR A 14 7.79 -2.58 -11.32
N HIS A 15 6.62 -2.33 -10.70
CA HIS A 15 5.30 -2.53 -11.32
C HIS A 15 5.03 -4.00 -11.73
N VAL A 16 5.75 -4.95 -11.13
CA VAL A 16 5.52 -6.37 -11.35
C VAL A 16 4.38 -6.82 -10.42
N PRO A 17 3.28 -7.39 -10.96
CA PRO A 17 2.19 -7.88 -10.13
C PRO A 17 2.66 -9.10 -9.35
N PHE A 18 2.23 -9.23 -8.10
CA PHE A 18 2.49 -10.41 -7.29
C PHE A 18 1.23 -10.83 -6.54
N GLU A 19 0.97 -12.14 -6.55
CA GLU A 19 -0.17 -12.77 -5.87
C GLU A 19 0.28 -13.52 -4.61
N THR A 20 1.52 -14.00 -4.61
CA THR A 20 2.10 -14.72 -3.49
C THR A 20 2.88 -13.77 -2.59
N LEU A 21 2.41 -13.64 -1.35
CA LEU A 21 3.02 -12.90 -0.25
C LEU A 21 4.30 -13.58 0.27
N ALA A 22 5.27 -13.86 -0.60
CA ALA A 22 6.62 -14.11 -0.13
C ALA A 22 7.08 -12.80 0.53
N TYR A 23 7.25 -12.83 1.86
CA TYR A 23 7.44 -11.70 2.77
C TYR A 23 8.31 -10.53 2.27
N ALA A 24 9.24 -10.77 1.34
CA ALA A 24 10.17 -9.79 0.81
C ALA A 24 9.52 -8.60 0.05
N SER A 25 8.31 -8.74 -0.49
CA SER A 25 7.65 -7.67 -1.26
C SER A 25 6.48 -7.00 -0.54
N TRP A 26 6.21 -7.35 0.73
CA TRP A 26 5.17 -6.71 1.54
C TRP A 26 5.79 -5.66 2.47
N PRO A 27 5.16 -4.47 2.63
CA PRO A 27 3.95 -3.98 1.96
C PRO A 27 4.16 -3.67 0.47
N PRO A 28 3.12 -3.80 -0.37
CA PRO A 28 3.22 -3.50 -1.80
C PRO A 28 3.52 -2.02 -2.02
N THR A 29 4.32 -1.72 -3.04
CA THR A 29 4.56 -0.31 -3.43
C THR A 29 3.33 0.28 -4.10
N TYR A 30 2.59 -0.52 -4.87
CA TYR A 30 1.37 -0.09 -5.54
C TYR A 30 0.23 -1.11 -5.42
N VAL A 31 -1.00 -0.63 -5.50
CA VAL A 31 -2.22 -1.43 -5.58
C VAL A 31 -3.16 -0.88 -6.66
N THR A 32 -4.01 -1.72 -7.23
CA THR A 32 -5.04 -1.28 -8.19
C THR A 32 -6.06 -0.34 -7.55
N CYS A 33 -6.24 0.82 -8.17
CA CYS A 33 -7.33 1.74 -7.89
C CYS A 33 -8.57 1.39 -8.72
N ASP A 34 -9.76 1.73 -8.19
CA ASP A 34 -11.02 1.52 -8.91
C ASP A 34 -11.15 2.36 -10.20
N CYS A 35 -10.35 3.42 -10.36
CA CYS A 35 -10.29 4.22 -11.59
C CYS A 35 -9.40 3.60 -12.69
N GLY A 36 -8.85 2.40 -12.48
CA GLY A 36 -7.97 1.70 -13.43
C GLY A 36 -6.48 2.03 -13.29
N GLU A 37 -6.14 3.09 -12.56
CA GLU A 37 -4.76 3.51 -12.27
C GLU A 37 -4.18 2.83 -11.03
N LEU A 38 -2.90 3.09 -10.73
CA LEU A 38 -2.21 2.56 -9.56
C LEU A 38 -2.20 3.55 -8.39
N ALA A 39 -2.65 3.09 -7.22
CA ALA A 39 -2.47 3.80 -5.96
C ALA A 39 -1.10 3.48 -5.37
N LYS A 40 -0.36 4.51 -4.94
CA LYS A 40 1.00 4.41 -4.41
C LYS A 40 1.00 4.40 -2.89
N HIS A 41 1.85 3.55 -2.29
CA HIS A 41 2.04 3.47 -0.85
C HIS A 41 2.58 4.80 -0.29
N ILE A 42 1.95 5.29 0.78
CA ILE A 42 2.38 6.46 1.53
C ILE A 42 3.38 5.97 2.59
N VAL A 43 4.62 6.42 2.45
CA VAL A 43 5.68 6.19 3.44
C VAL A 43 6.11 7.52 4.03
N HIS A 44 6.29 7.56 5.34
CA HIS A 44 6.81 8.74 6.02
C HIS A 44 8.28 8.55 6.33
N PHE A 45 9.09 9.53 5.95
CA PHE A 45 10.51 9.55 6.28
C PHE A 45 10.73 10.40 7.51
N LYS A 46 11.31 9.80 8.55
CA LYS A 46 11.74 10.51 9.77
C LYS A 46 13.22 10.27 10.00
N ARG A 47 13.97 11.30 10.39
CA ARG A 47 15.33 11.11 10.90
C ARG A 47 15.28 10.74 12.38
N LEU A 48 15.97 9.67 12.77
CA LEU A 48 16.17 9.34 14.17
C LEU A 48 17.13 10.34 14.83
N SER A 49 17.13 10.39 16.15
CA SER A 49 18.04 11.24 16.93
C SER A 49 19.53 10.94 16.63
N CYS A 50 19.84 9.70 16.22
CA CYS A 50 21.18 9.30 15.77
C CYS A 50 21.52 9.68 14.32
N GLY A 51 20.65 10.43 13.63
CA GLY A 51 20.85 10.86 12.23
C GLY A 51 20.46 9.83 11.17
N ALA A 52 20.17 8.58 11.55
CA ALA A 52 19.77 7.54 10.62
C ALA A 52 18.37 7.81 10.00
N PRO A 53 18.17 7.59 8.69
CA PRO A 53 16.86 7.65 8.08
C PRO A 53 16.00 6.46 8.53
N HIS A 54 14.77 6.75 8.97
CA HIS A 54 13.79 5.74 9.35
C HIS A 54 12.53 5.91 8.50
N VAL A 55 12.15 4.83 7.82
CA VAL A 55 10.92 4.78 7.03
C VAL A 55 9.80 4.23 7.91
N GLN A 56 8.74 4.99 8.06
CA GLN A 56 7.53 4.57 8.76
C GLN A 56 6.44 4.26 7.72
N ASN A 57 6.06 2.98 7.65
CA ASN A 57 5.00 2.51 6.78
C ASN A 57 3.64 2.92 7.35
N THR A 58 2.86 3.72 6.61
CA THR A 58 1.52 4.14 7.06
C THR A 58 0.44 3.09 6.79
N PHE A 59 0.74 2.09 5.96
CA PHE A 59 -0.22 1.13 5.42
C PHE A 59 -1.43 1.80 4.74
N VAL A 60 -1.18 2.96 4.12
CA VAL A 60 -2.14 3.71 3.29
C VAL A 60 -1.59 3.85 1.87
N TRP A 61 -2.44 3.71 0.87
CA TRP A 61 -2.14 3.90 -0.54
C TRP A 61 -3.04 5.01 -1.09
N LYS A 62 -2.49 5.89 -1.92
CA LYS A 62 -3.24 6.96 -2.56
C LYS A 62 -3.06 6.95 -4.07
N CYS A 63 -4.17 7.00 -4.80
CA CYS A 63 -4.17 7.17 -6.24
C CYS A 63 -3.79 8.62 -6.59
N PRO A 64 -2.71 8.86 -7.36
CA PRO A 64 -2.36 10.20 -7.81
C PRO A 64 -3.35 10.74 -8.85
N HIS A 65 -4.09 9.87 -9.54
CA HIS A 65 -5.02 10.25 -10.61
C HIS A 65 -6.38 10.71 -10.07
N CYS A 66 -7.09 9.86 -9.32
CA CYS A 66 -8.43 10.19 -8.79
C CYS A 66 -8.43 10.65 -7.32
N GLY A 67 -7.28 10.57 -6.63
CA GLY A 67 -7.18 10.95 -5.22
C GLY A 67 -7.75 9.92 -4.23
N ALA A 68 -8.29 8.79 -4.69
CA ALA A 68 -8.80 7.73 -3.82
C ALA A 68 -7.71 7.21 -2.89
N CYS A 69 -8.08 6.97 -1.64
CA CYS A 69 -7.20 6.44 -0.61
C CYS A 69 -7.69 5.05 -0.17
N TYR A 70 -6.74 4.16 0.07
CA TYR A 70 -6.99 2.80 0.53
C TYR A 70 -6.10 2.50 1.72
N ARG A 71 -6.64 1.83 2.73
CA ARG A 71 -5.91 1.39 3.92
C ARG A 71 -5.89 -0.12 3.98
N GLN A 72 -4.77 -0.70 4.40
CA GLN A 72 -4.74 -2.13 4.74
C GLN A 72 -5.46 -2.38 6.06
N VAL A 73 -6.41 -3.33 6.08
CA VAL A 73 -7.11 -3.76 7.29
C VAL A 73 -6.13 -4.56 8.17
N LYS A 74 -6.00 -4.15 9.44
CA LYS A 74 -5.01 -4.71 10.38
C LYS A 74 -5.20 -6.23 10.55
N GLY A 75 -4.11 -6.97 10.38
CA GLY A 75 -4.11 -8.45 10.52
C GLY A 75 -4.63 -9.19 9.30
N THR A 76 -4.95 -8.48 8.21
CA THR A 76 -5.39 -9.06 6.93
C THR A 76 -4.51 -8.54 5.79
N PHE A 77 -4.77 -8.97 4.56
CA PHE A 77 -4.16 -8.43 3.35
C PHE A 77 -5.16 -7.67 2.46
N ASP A 78 -6.35 -7.40 3.01
CA ASP A 78 -7.40 -6.67 2.34
C ASP A 78 -7.27 -5.17 2.54
N PHE A 79 -7.81 -4.43 1.57
CA PHE A 79 -7.78 -2.98 1.53
C PHE A 79 -9.19 -2.42 1.60
N GLU A 80 -9.40 -1.48 2.53
CA GLU A 80 -10.64 -0.71 2.67
C GLU A 80 -10.47 0.68 2.04
N PRO A 81 -11.47 1.19 1.30
CA PRO A 81 -11.47 2.59 0.90
C PRO A 81 -11.49 3.47 2.15
N MET A 82 -10.69 4.53 2.14
CA MET A 82 -10.78 5.56 3.17
C MET A 82 -11.77 6.61 2.70
N ASP A 83 -12.83 6.81 3.46
CA ASP A 83 -13.74 7.92 3.22
C ASP A 83 -12.93 9.21 3.29
N ARG A 84 -13.15 10.08 2.30
CA ARG A 84 -12.45 11.35 2.22
C ARG A 84 -13.20 12.26 3.18
N GLU A 85 -12.89 12.20 4.47
CA GLU A 85 -13.44 13.17 5.42
C GLU A 85 -13.08 14.56 4.88
N GLU A 86 -14.10 15.25 4.36
CA GLU A 86 -14.04 16.60 3.87
C GLU A 86 -13.60 17.49 5.03
N GLY A 87 -12.37 17.99 4.95
CA GLY A 87 -11.86 19.06 5.80
C GLY A 87 -11.79 20.35 5.01
#